data_AF-A0A3B9WU18-F1
#
_entry.id   AF-A0A3B9WU18-F1
#
_cell.length_a   1.000
_cell.length_b   1.000
_cell.length_c   1.000
_cell.angle_alpha   90.00
_cell.angle_beta   90.00
_cell.angle_gamma   90.00
#
_symmetry.space_group_name_H-M   'P 1'
#
loop_
_entity.id
_entity.type
_entity.pdbx_description
1 polymer ?
#
loop_
_entity_poly.entity_id
_entity_poly.type
_entity_poly.pdbx_seq_one_letter_code
_entity_poly.pdbx_strand_id
1 'polypeptide(L)'
;MKKLMKWKDQKERKPLLLEGARQVGKTYLAREFGTAFFDNVVYVNFDREKILHDVFESSLSPSSLIPAISAVTGKRIHPDDTLIIFDEVQEEPRALTSLKYFNEEAP
;
A
#
# COMPACT_ATOMS: atom_id res chain seq x y z
N MET A 1 4.98 -10.59 -13.04
CA MET A 1 4.28 -9.58 -13.88
C MET A 1 2.85 -9.93 -14.25
N LYS A 2 2.58 -10.99 -15.02
CA LYS A 2 1.21 -11.32 -15.49
C LYS A 2 0.13 -11.39 -14.38
N LYS A 3 0.47 -11.90 -13.19
CA LYS A 3 -0.44 -11.94 -12.03
C LYS A 3 -0.80 -10.55 -11.48
N LEU A 4 0.16 -9.60 -11.50
CA LEU A 4 -0.05 -8.23 -11.04
C LEU A 4 -0.96 -7.45 -11.99
N MET A 5 -0.76 -7.62 -13.29
CA MET A 5 -1.65 -7.03 -14.30
C MET A 5 -3.07 -7.57 -14.16
N LYS A 6 -3.20 -8.89 -14.05
CA LYS A 6 -4.51 -9.52 -13.81
C LYS A 6 -5.19 -9.00 -12.55
N TRP A 7 -4.43 -8.74 -11.48
CA TRP A 7 -4.94 -8.14 -10.25
C TRP A 7 -5.44 -6.70 -10.48
N LYS A 8 -4.66 -5.86 -11.16
CA LYS A 8 -5.04 -4.47 -11.47
C LYS A 8 -6.32 -4.39 -12.31
N ASP A 9 -6.50 -5.31 -13.25
CA ASP A 9 -7.64 -5.32 -14.18
C ASP A 9 -8.92 -5.91 -13.55
N GLN A 10 -8.88 -6.35 -12.28
CA GLN A 10 -10.08 -6.79 -11.56
C GLN A 10 -10.92 -5.58 -11.11
N LYS A 11 -12.21 -5.60 -11.46
CA LYS A 11 -13.18 -4.57 -11.03
C LYS A 11 -13.34 -4.50 -9.52
N GLU A 12 -13.25 -5.63 -8.84
CA GLU A 12 -13.25 -5.75 -7.37
C GLU A 12 -11.92 -6.38 -6.95
N ARG A 13 -10.86 -5.58 -6.94
CA ARG A 13 -9.52 -6.01 -6.57
C ARG A 13 -9.37 -6.01 -5.05
N LYS A 14 -8.91 -7.12 -4.48
CA LYS A 14 -8.52 -7.19 -3.07
C LYS A 14 -7.11 -6.65 -2.89
N PRO A 15 -6.74 -6.10 -1.73
CA PRO A 15 -5.34 -5.83 -1.41
C PRO A 15 -4.45 -7.04 -1.70
N LEU A 16 -3.32 -6.79 -2.37
CA LEU A 16 -2.42 -7.84 -2.81
C LEU A 16 -1.25 -8.00 -1.83
N LEU A 17 -1.10 -9.21 -1.29
CA LEU A 17 0.06 -9.55 -0.47
C LEU A 17 1.16 -10.18 -1.34
N LEU A 18 2.38 -9.63 -1.27
CA LEU A 18 3.55 -10.17 -1.94
C LEU A 18 4.45 -10.88 -0.93
N GLU A 19 4.25 -12.19 -0.81
CA GLU A 19 5.02 -13.04 0.11
C GLU A 19 6.24 -13.69 -0.59
N GLY A 20 7.27 -13.98 0.19
CA GLY A 20 8.46 -14.69 -0.28
C GLY A 20 9.67 -14.42 0.60
N ALA A 21 10.77 -15.15 0.36
CA ALA A 21 12.00 -14.97 1.12
C ALA A 21 12.53 -13.53 1.09
N ARG A 22 13.33 -13.15 2.10
CA ARG A 22 14.02 -11.85 2.11
C ARG A 22 14.97 -11.75 0.92
N GLN A 23 15.17 -10.54 0.39
CA GLN A 23 16.13 -10.24 -0.69
C GLN A 23 15.87 -10.91 -2.05
N VAL A 24 14.63 -11.33 -2.33
CA VAL A 24 14.25 -11.91 -3.64
C VAL A 24 13.69 -10.89 -4.65
N GLY A 25 13.77 -9.59 -4.34
CA GLY A 25 13.33 -8.52 -5.25
C GLY A 25 11.84 -8.16 -5.20
N LYS A 26 11.14 -8.46 -4.09
CA LYS A 26 9.70 -8.14 -3.93
C LYS A 26 9.42 -6.63 -4.02
N THR A 27 10.17 -5.83 -3.25
CA THR A 27 10.09 -4.37 -3.26
C THR A 27 10.37 -3.82 -4.66
N TYR A 28 11.39 -4.35 -5.34
CA TYR A 28 11.70 -3.97 -6.72
C TYR A 28 10.52 -4.26 -7.65
N LEU A 29 9.98 -5.48 -7.62
CA LEU A 29 8.83 -5.86 -8.44
C LEU A 29 7.61 -4.97 -8.20
N ALA A 30 7.29 -4.65 -6.95
CA ALA A 30 6.15 -3.80 -6.61
C ALA A 30 6.32 -2.37 -7.12
N ARG A 31 7.52 -1.79 -6.98
CA ARG A 31 7.83 -0.43 -7.44
C ARG A 31 7.88 -0.32 -8.96
N GLU A 32 8.50 -1.28 -9.63
CA GLU A 32 8.52 -1.35 -11.10
C GLU A 32 7.09 -1.49 -11.66
N PHE A 33 6.27 -2.33 -11.04
CA PHE A 33 4.87 -2.47 -11.43
C PHE A 33 4.07 -1.18 -11.20
N GLY A 34 4.25 -0.53 -10.05
CA GLY A 34 3.63 0.78 -9.79
C GLY A 34 3.99 1.80 -10.88
N THR A 35 5.29 1.96 -11.13
CA THR A 35 5.81 2.94 -12.09
C THR A 35 5.35 2.68 -13.53
N ALA A 36 5.16 1.41 -13.90
CA ALA A 36 4.75 1.05 -15.26
C ALA A 36 3.23 1.11 -15.51
N PHE A 37 2.39 1.09 -14.47
CA PHE A 37 0.94 0.90 -14.62
C PHE A 37 0.06 1.88 -13.85
N PHE A 38 0.63 2.74 -13.02
CA PHE A 38 -0.06 3.76 -12.23
C PHE A 38 0.63 5.10 -12.43
N ASP A 39 -0.15 6.19 -12.46
CA ASP A 39 0.40 7.54 -12.64
C ASP A 39 1.16 8.00 -11.39
N ASN A 40 0.79 7.44 -10.23
CA ASN A 40 1.44 7.74 -8.97
C ASN A 40 1.68 6.47 -8.13
N VAL A 41 2.79 6.49 -7.40
CA VAL A 41 3.16 5.44 -6.46
C VAL A 41 3.52 6.06 -5.13
N VAL A 42 2.75 5.72 -4.10
CA VAL A 42 3.06 6.05 -2.72
C VAL A 42 3.67 4.82 -2.07
N TYR A 43 4.93 4.95 -1.68
CA TYR A 43 5.70 3.88 -1.07
C TYR A 43 5.89 4.19 0.41
N VAL A 44 5.55 3.23 1.25
CA VAL A 44 5.68 3.25 2.70
C VAL A 44 6.46 2.01 3.11
N ASN A 45 7.50 2.20 3.92
CA ASN A 45 8.30 1.17 4.56
C ASN A 45 8.19 1.33 6.09
N PHE A 46 7.47 0.42 6.72
CA PHE A 46 7.15 0.53 8.15
C PHE A 46 8.37 0.47 9.08
N ASP A 47 9.47 -0.16 8.66
CA ASP A 47 10.72 -0.16 9.43
C ASP A 47 11.39 1.25 9.47
N ARG A 48 11.13 2.08 8.45
CA ARG A 48 11.73 3.42 8.32
C ARG A 48 10.83 4.54 8.81
N GLU A 49 9.55 4.52 8.46
CA GLU A 49 8.63 5.61 8.78
C GLU A 49 7.90 5.38 10.10
N LYS A 50 8.63 5.52 11.20
CA LYS A 50 8.11 5.27 12.55
C LYS A 50 6.83 6.05 12.89
N ILE A 51 6.68 7.25 12.34
CA ILE A 51 5.48 8.09 12.53
C ILE A 51 4.20 7.39 12.05
N LEU A 52 4.30 6.47 11.08
CA LEU A 52 3.14 5.74 10.60
C LEU A 52 2.65 4.71 11.61
N HIS A 53 3.48 4.20 12.52
CA HIS A 53 2.99 3.34 13.61
C HIS A 53 1.91 4.06 14.43
N ASP A 54 2.17 5.29 14.85
CA ASP A 54 1.20 6.08 15.61
C ASP A 54 -0.09 6.36 14.81
N VAL A 55 0.06 6.58 13.50
CA VAL A 55 -1.08 6.77 12.58
C VAL A 55 -1.96 5.52 12.54
N PHE A 56 -1.39 4.33 12.36
CA PHE A 56 -2.15 3.07 12.29
C PHE A 56 -2.64 2.58 13.67
N GLU A 57 -2.00 3.01 14.75
CA GLU A 57 -2.51 2.80 16.12
C GLU A 57 -3.76 3.64 16.38
N SER A 58 -3.79 4.88 15.87
CA SER A 58 -4.91 5.80 16.06
C SER A 58 -6.15 5.49 15.20
N SER A 59 -5.99 4.88 14.02
CA SER A 59 -7.12 4.59 13.13
C SER A 59 -6.82 3.44 12.16
N LEU A 60 -7.88 2.77 11.70
CA LEU A 60 -7.82 1.77 10.62
C LEU A 60 -8.61 2.20 9.37
N SER A 61 -9.33 3.33 9.41
CA SER A 61 -10.17 3.76 8.28
C SER A 61 -9.33 4.43 7.20
N PRO A 62 -9.51 4.05 5.92
CA PRO A 62 -8.88 4.72 4.78
C PRO A 62 -9.11 6.23 4.76
N SER A 63 -10.28 6.70 5.21
CA SER A 63 -10.61 8.13 5.26
C SER A 63 -9.67 8.95 6.16
N SER A 64 -9.13 8.33 7.22
CA SER A 64 -8.13 8.93 8.11
C SER A 64 -6.70 8.62 7.67
N LEU A 65 -6.46 7.39 7.21
CA LEU A 65 -5.13 6.90 6.86
C LEU A 65 -4.59 7.54 5.58
N ILE A 66 -5.43 7.73 4.54
CA ILE A 66 -5.00 8.30 3.27
C ILE A 66 -4.45 9.74 3.43
N PRO A 67 -5.14 10.67 4.13
CA PRO A 67 -4.57 11.99 4.41
C PRO A 67 -3.28 11.94 5.23
N ALA A 68 -3.20 11.08 6.24
CA ALA A 68 -2.02 10.96 7.09
C ALA A 68 -0.80 10.42 6.31
N ILE A 69 -0.99 9.37 5.51
CA ILE A 69 0.05 8.82 4.62
C ILE A 69 0.46 9.88 3.59
N SER A 70 -0.49 10.63 3.04
CA SER A 70 -0.18 11.70 2.09
C SER A 70 0.68 12.80 2.72
N ALA A 71 0.40 13.16 3.98
CA ALA A 71 1.16 14.16 4.73
C ALA A 71 2.59 13.68 5.04
N VAL A 72 2.75 12.41 5.47
CA VAL A 72 4.06 11.82 5.79
C VAL A 72 4.91 11.66 4.53
N THR A 73 4.31 11.20 3.43
CA THR A 73 5.05 10.91 2.18
C THR A 73 5.20 12.14 1.27
N GLY A 74 4.47 13.22 1.54
CA GLY A 74 4.42 14.41 0.70
C GLY A 74 3.76 14.20 -0.68
N LYS A 75 3.08 13.06 -0.87
CA LYS A 75 2.43 12.69 -2.12
C LYS A 75 0.92 12.70 -1.97
N ARG A 76 0.21 13.24 -2.95
CA ARG A 76 -1.24 13.11 -3.03
C ARG A 76 -1.59 11.67 -3.39
N ILE A 77 -2.70 11.17 -2.86
CA ILE A 77 -3.25 9.86 -3.18
C ILE A 77 -4.62 10.08 -3.81
N HIS A 78 -4.80 9.62 -5.05
CA HIS A 78 -6.10 9.59 -5.70
C HIS A 78 -6.56 8.14 -5.93
N PRO A 79 -7.84 7.80 -5.68
CA PRO A 79 -8.33 6.42 -5.70
C PRO A 79 -8.09 5.63 -7.01
N ASP A 80 -8.03 6.32 -8.15
CA ASP A 80 -8.00 5.68 -9.46
C ASP A 80 -6.60 5.62 -10.10
N ASP A 81 -5.66 6.44 -9.63
CA ASP A 81 -4.36 6.65 -10.28
C ASP A 81 -3.15 6.26 -9.42
N THR A 82 -3.38 6.03 -8.12
CA THR A 82 -2.31 5.86 -7.14
C THR A 82 -2.23 4.43 -6.64
N LEU A 83 -1.07 3.80 -6.82
CA LEU A 83 -0.73 2.57 -6.10
C LEU A 83 -0.08 2.91 -4.76
N ILE A 84 -0.65 2.41 -3.67
CA ILE A 84 -0.01 2.45 -2.35
C ILE A 84 0.71 1.12 -2.12
N ILE A 85 2.00 1.19 -1.77
CA ILE A 85 2.84 0.03 -1.45
C ILE A 85 3.20 0.09 0.02
N PHE A 86 2.78 -0.92 0.76
CA PHE A 86 3.20 -1.18 2.14
C PHE A 86 4.32 -2.22 2.13
N ASP A 87 5.55 -1.77 2.37
CA ASP A 87 6.74 -2.60 2.49
C ASP A 87 7.07 -2.88 3.95
N GLU A 88 7.62 -4.07 4.21
CA GLU A 88 7.86 -4.59 5.56
C GLU A 88 6.63 -4.45 6.49
N VAL A 89 5.42 -4.65 5.94
CA VAL A 89 4.14 -4.44 6.64
C VAL A 89 3.96 -5.33 7.88
N GLN A 90 4.74 -6.41 8.01
CA GLN A 90 4.72 -7.24 9.23
C GLN A 90 5.23 -6.49 10.47
N GLU A 91 6.00 -5.41 10.29
CA GLU A 91 6.43 -4.54 11.39
C GLU A 91 5.26 -3.67 11.92
N GLU A 92 4.14 -3.61 11.19
CA GLU A 92 2.91 -2.91 11.60
C GLU A 92 1.67 -3.81 11.41
N PRO A 93 1.34 -4.68 12.37
CA PRO A 93 0.18 -5.57 12.30
C PRO A 93 -1.16 -4.86 12.08
N ARG A 94 -1.29 -3.61 12.53
CA ARG A 94 -2.52 -2.82 12.32
C ARG A 94 -2.64 -2.36 10.88
N ALA A 95 -1.53 -2.14 10.17
CA ALA A 95 -1.56 -1.87 8.74
C ALA A 95 -2.11 -3.08 7.97
N LEU A 96 -1.71 -4.31 8.32
CA LEU A 96 -2.32 -5.53 7.77
C LEU A 96 -3.84 -5.59 8.06
N THR A 97 -4.25 -5.25 9.28
CA THR A 97 -5.66 -5.24 9.68
C THR A 97 -6.45 -4.17 8.91
N SER A 98 -5.83 -3.02 8.64
CA SER A 98 -6.44 -1.92 7.90
C SER A 98 -6.82 -2.29 6.46
N LEU A 99 -6.12 -3.27 5.86
CA LEU A 99 -6.34 -3.70 4.48
C LEU A 99 -7.79 -4.16 4.23
N LYS A 100 -8.46 -4.71 5.25
CA LYS A 100 -9.89 -5.03 5.17
C LYS A 100 -10.73 -3.78 4.87
N TYR A 101 -10.49 -2.69 5.59
CA TYR A 101 -11.21 -1.43 5.41
C TYR A 101 -10.83 -0.73 4.11
N PHE A 102 -9.56 -0.82 3.68
CA PHE A 102 -9.19 -0.39 2.32
C PHE A 102 -10.01 -1.12 1.25
N ASN A 103 -10.15 -2.44 1.36
CA ASN A 103 -10.95 -3.20 0.41
C ASN A 103 -12.46 -2.85 0.43
N GLU A 104 -13.00 -2.46 1.59
CA GLU A 104 -14.43 -2.17 1.76
C GLU A 104 -14.80 -0.72 1.41
N GLU A 105 -13.93 0.24 1.76
CA GLU A 105 -14.20 1.68 1.67
C GLU A 105 -13.41 2.39 0.55
N ALA A 106 -12.29 1.83 0.10
CA ALA A 106 -11.38 2.43 -0.88
C ALA A 106 -10.66 1.40 -1.79
N PRO A 107 -11.41 0.61 -2.60
CA PRO A 107 -10.89 -0.49 -3.41
C PRO A 107 -10.00 -0.09 -4.60
#